data_AF-A0A9P6BPU7-F1
#
_entry.id   AF-A0A9P6BPU7-F1
#
_cell.length_a   1.000
_cell.length_b   1.000
_cell.length_c   1.000
_cell.angle_alpha   90.00
_cell.angle_beta   90.00
_cell.angle_gamma   90.00
#
_symmetry.space_group_name_H-M   'P 1'
#
loop_
_entity.id
_entity.type
_entity.pdbx_description
1 polymer ?
#
loop_
_entity_poly.entity_id
_entity_poly.type
_entity_poly.pdbx_seq_one_letter_code
_entity_poly.pdbx_strand_id
1 'polypeptide(L)'
;MSAENLPAEATRRDSQEFYDELLEMETGDLNMLPIGNYPKWARRVLNAERCRRKENGGSADRPSNRERKKIISLGIGSSDSSNSNNRHFTRSRRPMEVEEVDGAYLHDFVEAKATYDLKYDGSLDGVSTKSVRYGERSVVGDFTCNYCRQSDPYVWTSGVISTEIWLYTKSPCRYRTLLHSQKCRRCNRYAEPNVDVDNYARKVTSAFDLWKGLRKAEYQDPQ
;
A
#
# COMPACT_ATOMS: atom_id res chain seq x y z
N MET A 1 11.12 -4.98 -19.87
CA MET A 1 12.13 -3.92 -19.72
C MET A 1 12.96 -4.15 -18.46
N SER A 2 14.28 -4.33 -18.60
CA SER A 2 15.17 -4.50 -17.44
C SER A 2 15.64 -3.14 -16.93
N ALA A 3 15.43 -2.88 -15.64
CA ALA A 3 15.82 -1.63 -15.00
C ALA A 3 17.35 -1.36 -15.06
N GLU A 4 18.14 -2.40 -15.29
CA GLU A 4 19.60 -2.38 -15.41
C GLU A 4 20.11 -1.61 -16.64
N ASN A 5 19.27 -1.40 -17.66
CA ASN A 5 19.66 -0.71 -18.90
C ASN A 5 19.32 0.79 -18.90
N LEU A 6 18.73 1.31 -17.83
CA LEU A 6 18.31 2.71 -17.76
C LEU A 6 19.44 3.61 -17.23
N PRO A 7 19.68 4.78 -17.84
CA PRO A 7 20.69 5.71 -17.35
C PRO A 7 20.29 6.29 -15.97
N ALA A 8 21.29 6.70 -15.19
CA ALA A 8 21.06 7.31 -13.87
C ALA A 8 20.25 8.62 -13.97
N GLU A 9 20.49 9.39 -15.02
CA GLU A 9 19.76 10.60 -15.39
C GLU A 9 19.12 10.41 -16.76
N ALA A 10 17.88 10.87 -16.95
CA ALA A 10 17.17 10.73 -18.21
C ALA A 10 17.22 12.01 -19.03
N THR A 11 17.50 11.84 -20.32
CA THR A 11 17.09 12.83 -21.33
C THR A 11 15.57 12.77 -21.54
N ARG A 12 15.04 13.76 -22.27
CA ARG A 12 13.65 13.73 -22.71
C ARG A 12 13.32 12.50 -23.54
N ARG A 13 14.27 12.05 -24.36
CA ARG A 13 14.12 10.88 -25.22
C ARG A 13 14.02 9.62 -24.37
N ASP A 14 14.91 9.43 -23.40
CA ASP A 14 14.89 8.26 -22.52
C ASP A 14 13.58 8.17 -21.72
N SER A 15 13.11 9.32 -21.20
CA SER A 15 11.82 9.39 -20.48
C SER A 15 10.63 9.06 -21.39
N GLN A 16 10.71 9.43 -22.67
CA GLN A 16 9.65 9.17 -23.64
C GLN A 16 9.63 7.71 -24.08
N GLU A 17 10.78 7.13 -24.41
CA GLU A 17 10.91 5.71 -24.76
C GLU A 17 10.46 4.82 -23.58
N PHE A 18 10.90 5.14 -22.36
CA PHE A 18 10.44 4.46 -21.14
C PHE A 18 8.92 4.56 -20.98
N TYR A 19 8.33 5.74 -21.14
CA TYR A 19 6.90 5.93 -20.98
C TYR A 19 6.09 5.20 -22.06
N ASP A 20 6.56 5.20 -23.30
CA ASP A 20 5.90 4.50 -24.41
C ASP A 20 5.87 2.98 -24.15
N GLU A 21 6.95 2.41 -23.60
CA GLU A 21 6.94 1.00 -23.15
C GLU A 21 5.90 0.73 -22.05
N LEU A 22 5.75 1.64 -21.08
CA LEU A 22 4.73 1.49 -20.03
C LEU A 22 3.31 1.52 -20.59
N LEU A 23 3.06 2.26 -21.67
CA LEU A 23 1.72 2.34 -22.29
C LEU A 23 1.30 1.05 -22.95
N GLU A 24 2.25 0.31 -23.53
CA GLU A 24 1.98 -0.98 -24.17
C GLU A 24 1.82 -2.12 -23.14
N MET A 25 2.15 -1.90 -21.86
CA MET A 25 1.97 -2.90 -20.80
C MET A 25 0.52 -2.96 -20.30
N GLU A 26 0.05 -4.17 -19.99
CA GLU A 26 -1.21 -4.35 -19.25
C GLU A 26 -1.11 -3.81 -17.82
N THR A 27 -2.25 -3.42 -17.25
CA THR A 27 -2.30 -2.82 -15.91
C THR A 27 -1.79 -3.78 -14.83
N GLY A 28 -2.00 -5.09 -15.00
CA GLY A 28 -1.44 -6.11 -14.12
C GLY A 28 0.09 -6.08 -14.10
N ASP A 29 0.71 -6.22 -15.28
CA ASP A 29 2.16 -6.21 -15.45
C ASP A 29 2.80 -4.90 -14.97
N LEU A 30 2.17 -3.76 -15.30
CA LEU A 30 2.60 -2.44 -14.84
C LEU A 30 2.69 -2.37 -13.31
N ASN A 31 1.72 -2.96 -12.60
CA ASN A 31 1.68 -2.97 -11.14
C ASN A 31 2.70 -3.95 -10.53
N MET A 32 3.12 -4.97 -11.29
CA MET A 32 4.12 -5.94 -10.86
C MET A 32 5.57 -5.44 -11.01
N LEU A 33 5.80 -4.33 -11.74
CA LEU A 33 7.16 -3.79 -11.90
C LEU A 33 7.78 -3.38 -10.53
N PRO A 34 8.99 -3.86 -10.20
CA PRO A 34 9.63 -3.61 -8.91
C PRO A 34 10.23 -2.19 -8.86
N ILE A 35 9.49 -1.25 -8.26
CA ILE A 35 9.85 0.18 -8.30
C ILE A 35 11.27 0.48 -7.82
N GLY A 36 11.77 -0.27 -6.82
CA GLY A 36 13.08 -0.06 -6.22
C GLY A 36 14.26 -0.30 -7.17
N ASN A 37 14.06 -1.04 -8.26
CA ASN A 37 15.12 -1.33 -9.22
C ASN A 37 15.32 -0.18 -10.23
N TYR A 38 14.38 0.77 -10.30
CA TYR A 38 14.41 1.84 -11.30
C TYR A 38 15.11 3.11 -10.77
N PRO A 39 15.82 3.85 -11.64
CA PRO A 39 16.36 5.15 -11.29
C PRO A 39 15.25 6.13 -10.88
N LYS A 40 15.60 7.17 -10.12
CA LYS A 40 14.62 8.09 -9.50
C LYS A 40 13.69 8.75 -10.52
N TRP A 41 14.16 9.02 -11.73
CA TRP A 41 13.34 9.58 -12.80
C TRP A 41 12.29 8.58 -13.32
N ALA A 42 12.70 7.34 -13.57
CA ALA A 42 11.83 6.29 -14.09
C ALA A 42 10.76 5.91 -13.06
N ARG A 43 11.11 5.90 -11.77
CA ARG A 43 10.15 5.74 -10.66
C ARG A 43 9.04 6.80 -10.68
N ARG A 44 9.38 8.05 -10.97
CA ARG A 44 8.40 9.16 -11.06
C ARG A 44 7.44 8.96 -12.23
N VAL A 45 7.97 8.60 -13.40
CA VAL A 45 7.17 8.32 -14.60
C VAL A 45 6.25 7.11 -14.37
N LEU A 46 6.78 6.02 -13.81
CA LEU A 46 6.02 4.81 -13.49
C LEU A 46 4.87 5.07 -12.50
N ASN A 47 5.16 5.79 -11.40
CA ASN A 47 4.12 6.15 -10.43
C ASN A 47 3.05 7.05 -11.04
N ALA A 48 3.44 8.02 -11.86
CA ALA A 48 2.49 8.89 -12.53
C ALA A 48 1.54 8.12 -13.46
N GLU A 49 2.06 7.14 -14.20
CA GLU A 49 1.22 6.28 -15.05
C GLU A 49 0.28 5.38 -14.24
N ARG A 50 0.77 4.78 -13.14
CA ARG A 50 -0.08 4.00 -12.24
C ARG A 50 -1.22 4.84 -11.66
N CYS A 51 -0.93 6.07 -11.23
CA CYS A 51 -1.95 7.01 -10.75
C CYS A 51 -2.96 7.35 -11.85
N ARG A 52 -2.50 7.65 -13.07
CA ARG A 52 -3.38 7.96 -14.22
C ARG A 52 -4.34 6.81 -14.51
N ARG A 53 -3.84 5.57 -14.61
CA ARG A 53 -4.70 4.40 -14.85
C ARG A 53 -5.69 4.20 -13.72
N LYS A 54 -5.29 4.43 -12.47
CA LYS A 54 -6.20 4.34 -11.31
C LYS A 54 -7.34 5.37 -11.39
N GLU A 55 -7.04 6.60 -11.79
CA GLU A 55 -8.04 7.67 -11.99
C GLU A 55 -9.01 7.32 -13.13
N ASN A 56 -8.53 6.63 -14.17
CA ASN A 56 -9.34 6.16 -15.31
C ASN A 56 -9.91 4.74 -15.12
N GLY A 57 -10.20 4.33 -13.87
CA GLY A 57 -10.87 3.05 -13.58
C GLY A 57 -10.06 1.79 -13.91
N GLY A 58 -8.73 1.90 -13.97
CA GLY A 58 -7.81 0.80 -14.33
C GLY A 58 -7.62 0.61 -15.84
N SER A 59 -8.23 1.46 -16.67
CA SER A 59 -8.16 1.36 -18.12
C SER A 59 -6.75 1.59 -18.66
N ALA A 60 -6.38 0.79 -19.66
CA ALA A 60 -5.16 0.97 -20.46
C ALA A 60 -5.34 2.00 -21.58
N ASP A 61 -6.44 2.77 -21.56
CA ASP A 61 -6.72 3.78 -22.59
C ASP A 61 -5.55 4.75 -22.78
N ARG A 62 -5.29 5.04 -24.05
CA ARG A 62 -4.18 5.87 -24.48
C ARG A 62 -4.37 7.28 -23.92
N PRO A 63 -3.38 7.84 -23.21
CA PRO A 63 -3.47 9.17 -22.64
C PRO A 63 -3.52 10.25 -23.73
N SER A 64 -4.12 11.39 -23.42
CA SER A 64 -4.05 12.57 -24.29
C SER A 64 -2.61 13.06 -24.46
N ASN A 65 -2.35 13.78 -25.56
CA ASN A 65 -1.03 14.39 -25.80
C ASN A 65 -0.58 15.33 -24.67
N ARG A 66 -1.52 15.98 -23.97
CA ARG A 66 -1.23 16.85 -22.83
C ARG A 66 -0.77 16.06 -21.61
N GLU A 67 -1.46 14.97 -21.28
CA GLU A 67 -1.10 14.07 -20.17
C GLU A 67 0.24 13.39 -20.43
N ARG A 68 0.45 12.87 -21.65
CA ARG A 68 1.73 12.27 -22.06
C ARG A 68 2.89 13.23 -21.85
N LYS A 69 2.77 14.48 -22.30
CA LYS A 69 3.80 15.51 -22.07
C LYS A 69 4.05 15.78 -20.58
N LYS A 70 2.98 15.85 -19.77
CA LYS A 70 3.08 16.06 -18.32
C LYS A 70 3.86 14.92 -17.65
N ILE A 71 3.54 13.66 -17.96
CA ILE A 71 4.19 12.51 -17.34
C ILE A 71 5.67 12.41 -17.76
N ILE A 72 5.98 12.59 -19.05
CA ILE A 72 7.37 12.58 -19.55
C ILE A 72 8.20 13.67 -18.86
N SER A 73 7.63 14.85 -18.61
CA SER A 73 8.36 15.95 -17.95
C SER A 73 8.79 15.65 -16.52
N LEU A 74 8.11 14.72 -15.82
CA LEU A 74 8.48 14.30 -14.46
C LEU A 74 9.78 13.50 -14.42
N GLY A 75 10.13 12.82 -15.53
CA GLY A 75 11.38 12.07 -15.66
C GLY A 75 12.61 12.98 -15.79
N ILE A 76 12.48 14.10 -16.50
CA ILE A 76 13.63 14.96 -16.82
C ILE A 76 14.06 15.80 -15.60
N GLY A 77 13.19 15.92 -14.59
CA GLY A 77 13.47 16.70 -13.38
C GLY A 77 13.50 18.19 -13.66
N SER A 78 12.37 18.88 -13.44
CA SER A 78 12.46 20.30 -13.09
C SER A 78 13.24 20.39 -11.79
N SER A 79 14.32 21.14 -11.81
CA SER A 79 15.14 21.54 -10.66
C SER A 79 14.37 22.52 -9.77
N ASP A 80 13.19 22.13 -9.30
CA ASP A 80 12.47 22.88 -8.28
C ASP A 80 12.91 22.38 -6.90
N SER A 81 13.90 23.08 -6.39
CA SER A 81 14.35 23.08 -5.00
C SER A 81 13.15 23.19 -4.06
N SER A 82 12.85 22.11 -3.33
CA SER A 82 12.01 22.17 -2.14
C SER A 82 12.77 21.54 -0.99
N ASN A 83 13.26 22.44 -0.14
CA ASN A 83 14.06 22.23 1.05
C ASN A 83 13.19 21.63 2.17
N SER A 84 13.55 20.46 2.69
CA SER A 84 12.92 19.89 3.89
C SER A 84 13.98 19.62 4.96
N ASN A 85 14.01 20.52 5.95
CA ASN A 85 14.88 20.49 7.12
C ASN A 85 14.71 19.18 7.93
N ASN A 86 15.82 18.46 8.10
CA ASN A 86 15.93 17.34 9.04
C ASN A 86 16.17 17.88 10.45
N ARG A 87 15.23 17.66 11.39
CA ARG A 87 15.48 17.83 12.82
C ARG A 87 15.74 16.47 13.45
N HIS A 88 16.98 16.27 13.90
CA HIS A 88 17.38 15.18 14.78
C HIS A 88 16.76 15.38 16.17
N PHE A 89 15.99 14.40 16.65
CA PHE A 89 15.56 14.32 18.06
C PHE A 89 16.12 13.03 18.65
N THR A 90 16.92 13.14 19.70
CA THR A 90 17.39 12.02 20.52
C THR A 90 16.26 11.59 21.45
N ARG A 91 15.85 10.31 21.38
CA ARG A 91 14.65 9.82 22.10
C ARG A 91 15.05 8.86 23.24
N SER A 92 14.76 9.32 24.45
CA SER A 92 14.68 8.55 25.69
C SER A 92 13.77 7.32 25.50
N ARG A 93 14.21 6.15 26.01
CA ARG A 93 13.51 4.86 25.94
C ARG A 93 12.26 4.87 26.83
N ARG A 94 11.17 5.44 26.32
CA ARG A 94 9.80 5.15 26.79
C ARG A 94 9.35 3.81 26.18
N PRO A 95 8.45 3.05 26.85
CA PRO A 95 7.80 1.89 26.23
C PRO A 95 7.21 2.29 24.88
N MET A 96 7.53 1.54 23.82
CA MET A 96 7.06 1.86 22.46
C MET A 96 5.54 1.87 22.44
N GLU A 97 4.97 3.04 22.23
CA GLU A 97 3.58 3.19 21.83
C GLU A 97 3.41 2.49 20.48
N VAL A 98 2.64 1.40 20.46
CA VAL A 98 2.40 0.58 19.27
C VAL A 98 1.27 1.23 18.48
N GLU A 99 1.63 2.02 17.48
CA GLU A 99 0.68 2.65 16.54
C GLU A 99 0.03 1.62 15.60
N GLU A 100 0.74 0.52 15.34
CA GLU A 100 0.37 -0.50 14.38
C GLU A 100 0.46 -1.89 15.00
N VAL A 101 -0.60 -2.68 14.90
CA VAL A 101 -0.64 -4.06 15.39
C VAL A 101 -0.47 -5.03 14.21
N ASP A 102 0.48 -5.95 14.33
CA ASP A 102 0.74 -6.96 13.32
C ASP A 102 -0.39 -7.99 13.28
N GLY A 103 -0.95 -8.24 12.09
CA GLY A 103 -2.12 -9.12 11.92
C GLY A 103 -1.80 -10.61 11.83
N ALA A 104 -0.59 -11.06 12.18
CA ALA A 104 -0.20 -12.48 12.11
C ALA A 104 -1.19 -13.42 12.81
N TYR A 105 -1.71 -12.99 13.96
CA TYR A 105 -2.64 -13.76 14.79
C TYR A 105 -3.99 -14.03 14.11
N LEU A 106 -4.28 -13.36 12.98
CA LEU A 106 -5.51 -13.54 12.21
C LEU A 106 -5.32 -14.44 10.98
N HIS A 107 -4.10 -14.93 10.74
CA HIS A 107 -3.77 -15.65 9.51
C HIS A 107 -4.61 -16.91 9.31
N ASP A 108 -4.78 -17.73 10.35
CA ASP A 108 -5.53 -18.99 10.28
C ASP A 108 -6.96 -18.77 9.78
N PHE A 109 -7.59 -17.65 10.14
CA PHE A 109 -8.95 -17.31 9.67
C PHE A 109 -8.98 -16.86 8.21
N VAL A 110 -7.91 -16.20 7.74
CA VAL A 110 -7.76 -15.85 6.31
C VAL A 110 -7.54 -17.11 5.49
N GLU A 111 -6.66 -18.00 5.96
CA GLU A 111 -6.35 -19.27 5.30
C GLU A 111 -7.61 -20.15 5.20
N ALA A 112 -8.37 -20.29 6.28
CA ALA A 112 -9.63 -21.05 6.29
C ALA A 112 -10.68 -20.52 5.29
N LYS A 113 -10.59 -19.25 4.91
CA LYS A 113 -11.53 -18.59 3.99
C LYS A 113 -11.04 -18.52 2.54
N ALA A 114 -9.75 -18.71 2.31
CA ALA A 114 -9.15 -18.64 0.98
C ALA A 114 -9.35 -19.96 0.20
N THR A 115 -9.48 -19.87 -1.11
CA THR A 115 -9.52 -21.05 -2.01
C THR A 115 -8.14 -21.48 -2.52
N TYR A 116 -7.09 -20.88 -1.97
CA TYR A 116 -5.68 -21.08 -2.36
C TYR A 116 -4.77 -20.92 -1.15
N ASP A 117 -3.60 -21.58 -1.21
CA ASP A 117 -2.56 -21.48 -0.17
C ASP A 117 -2.09 -20.02 -0.02
N LEU A 118 -2.19 -19.52 1.21
CA LEU A 118 -1.73 -18.19 1.63
C LEU A 118 -0.74 -18.35 2.77
N LYS A 119 0.29 -17.51 2.79
CA LYS A 119 1.36 -17.54 3.79
C LYS A 119 1.56 -16.16 4.38
N TYR A 120 1.49 -16.06 5.70
CA TYR A 120 1.85 -14.85 6.39
C TYR A 120 3.38 -14.63 6.40
N ASP A 121 3.83 -13.41 6.13
CA ASP A 121 5.24 -13.03 6.15
C ASP A 121 5.41 -11.67 6.85
N GLY A 122 5.71 -11.71 8.15
CA GLY A 122 5.91 -10.52 8.98
C GLY A 122 7.12 -9.66 8.58
N SER A 123 7.99 -10.15 7.68
CA SER A 123 9.15 -9.40 7.20
C SER A 123 8.82 -8.40 6.09
N LEU A 124 7.57 -8.38 5.60
CA LEU A 124 7.12 -7.40 4.60
C LEU A 124 6.86 -6.05 5.28
N ASP A 125 7.73 -5.07 5.08
CA ASP A 125 7.68 -3.80 5.81
C ASP A 125 7.72 -2.55 4.91
N GLY A 126 7.55 -2.73 3.59
CA GLY A 126 7.60 -1.65 2.61
C GLY A 126 8.98 -1.03 2.39
N VAL A 127 9.96 -1.33 3.25
CA VAL A 127 11.36 -0.97 3.06
C VAL A 127 12.00 -1.92 2.05
N SER A 128 11.61 -3.19 2.08
CA SER A 128 12.04 -4.21 1.12
C SER A 128 11.45 -3.97 -0.27
N THR A 129 12.31 -3.94 -1.30
CA THR A 129 11.94 -3.87 -2.73
C THR A 129 11.10 -5.06 -3.21
N LYS A 130 10.95 -6.08 -2.36
CA LYS A 130 10.20 -7.31 -2.66
C LYS A 130 8.73 -7.24 -2.21
N SER A 131 8.31 -6.16 -1.56
CA SER A 131 6.94 -5.97 -1.09
C SER A 131 6.30 -4.74 -1.73
N VAL A 132 4.99 -4.80 -1.97
CA VAL A 132 4.19 -3.67 -2.43
C VAL A 132 3.02 -3.48 -1.48
N ARG A 133 2.76 -2.22 -1.12
CA ARG A 133 1.54 -1.84 -0.41
C ARG A 133 0.38 -1.96 -1.39
N TYR A 134 -0.44 -2.98 -1.21
CA TYR A 134 -1.58 -3.22 -2.10
C TYR A 134 -2.70 -2.20 -1.86
N GLY A 135 -2.94 -1.87 -0.59
CA GLY A 135 -3.85 -0.79 -0.23
C GLY A 135 -4.35 -0.87 1.20
N GLU A 136 -5.23 0.07 1.52
CA GLU A 136 -5.93 0.16 2.79
C GLU A 136 -7.32 -0.46 2.67
N ARG A 137 -7.79 -1.10 3.74
CA ARG A 137 -9.14 -1.67 3.86
C ARG A 137 -9.75 -1.27 5.20
N SER A 138 -11.02 -0.89 5.15
CA SER A 138 -11.86 -0.69 6.31
C SER A 138 -12.35 -2.04 6.82
N VAL A 139 -11.85 -2.44 8.00
CA VAL A 139 -12.27 -3.65 8.71
C VAL A 139 -13.16 -3.24 9.87
N VAL A 140 -14.25 -3.96 10.11
CA VAL A 140 -15.15 -3.67 11.23
C VAL A 140 -14.50 -4.14 12.54
N GLY A 141 -14.67 -3.36 13.61
CA GLY A 141 -14.18 -3.72 14.93
C GLY A 141 -14.34 -2.62 15.97
N ASP A 142 -13.69 -2.84 17.12
CA ASP A 142 -13.66 -1.95 18.27
C ASP A 142 -12.22 -1.73 18.77
N PHE A 143 -12.07 -0.79 19.70
CA PHE A 143 -10.81 -0.49 20.34
C PHE A 143 -10.94 -0.64 21.85
N THR A 144 -9.98 -1.34 22.45
CA THR A 144 -9.91 -1.55 23.90
C THR A 144 -8.70 -0.81 24.49
N CYS A 145 -8.96 0.17 25.35
CA CYS A 145 -7.90 0.83 26.11
C CYS A 145 -7.64 0.10 27.42
N ASN A 146 -6.53 -0.65 27.45
CA ASN A 146 -6.07 -1.39 28.63
C ASN A 146 -5.47 -0.51 29.74
N TYR A 147 -5.27 0.79 29.50
CA TYR A 147 -4.63 1.71 30.47
C TYR A 147 -5.61 2.49 31.33
N CYS A 148 -6.88 2.62 30.92
CA CYS A 148 -7.90 3.35 31.66
C CYS A 148 -8.62 2.48 32.72
N ARG A 149 -7.87 1.60 33.40
CA ARG A 149 -8.42 0.67 34.40
C ARG A 149 -8.67 1.40 35.72
N GLN A 150 -9.91 1.84 35.94
CA GLN A 150 -10.42 2.09 37.30
C GLN A 150 -11.36 0.96 37.78
N SER A 151 -11.95 0.20 36.85
CA SER A 151 -12.68 -1.06 37.15
C SER A 151 -12.91 -1.88 35.88
N ASP A 152 -13.15 -1.22 34.74
CA ASP A 152 -13.37 -1.85 33.44
C ASP A 152 -12.52 -1.20 32.34
N PRO A 153 -12.09 -1.97 31.32
CA PRO A 153 -11.42 -1.39 30.15
C PRO A 153 -12.35 -0.43 29.42
N TYR A 154 -11.81 0.72 28.99
CA TYR A 154 -12.58 1.66 28.17
C TYR A 154 -12.60 1.15 26.73
N VAL A 155 -13.77 0.69 26.30
CA VAL A 155 -14.03 0.18 24.95
C VAL A 155 -14.82 1.21 24.16
N TRP A 156 -14.46 1.42 22.90
CA TRP A 156 -15.28 2.18 21.95
C TRP A 156 -15.27 1.54 20.58
N THR A 157 -16.37 1.68 19.86
CA THR A 157 -16.49 1.28 18.47
C THR A 157 -16.19 2.50 17.59
N SER A 158 -15.20 2.40 16.71
CA SER A 158 -15.08 3.32 15.58
C SER A 158 -15.95 2.88 14.39
N GLY A 159 -16.40 1.63 14.40
CA GLY A 159 -17.02 0.93 13.27
C GLY A 159 -16.03 0.56 12.17
N VAL A 160 -14.85 1.19 12.12
CA VAL A 160 -13.83 1.02 11.08
C VAL A 160 -12.42 1.08 11.68
N ILE A 161 -11.67 0.00 11.52
CA ILE A 161 -10.23 -0.12 11.76
C ILE A 161 -9.54 -0.07 10.40
N SER A 162 -8.64 0.91 10.22
CA SER A 162 -7.84 0.98 9.01
C SER A 162 -6.82 -0.15 9.01
N THR A 163 -6.84 -0.96 7.94
CA THR A 163 -5.98 -2.13 7.79
C THR A 163 -5.17 -2.01 6.52
N GLU A 164 -3.85 -2.04 6.63
CA GLU A 164 -2.96 -2.10 5.47
C GLU A 164 -2.69 -3.54 5.07
N ILE A 165 -2.61 -3.77 3.76
CA ILE A 165 -2.24 -5.06 3.19
C ILE A 165 -0.99 -4.90 2.35
N TRP A 166 0.03 -5.68 2.69
CA TRP A 166 1.30 -5.75 1.98
C TRP A 166 1.40 -7.09 1.26
N LEU A 167 1.75 -7.07 -0.01
CA LEU A 167 1.88 -8.28 -0.84
C LEU A 167 3.32 -8.44 -1.30
N TYR A 168 3.78 -9.68 -1.38
CA TYR A 168 5.10 -10.00 -1.89
C TYR A 168 5.08 -10.11 -3.42
N THR A 169 5.90 -9.32 -4.10
CA THR A 169 5.83 -9.19 -5.57
C THR A 169 6.34 -10.43 -6.32
N LYS A 170 7.23 -11.21 -5.72
CA LYS A 170 7.80 -12.42 -6.36
C LYS A 170 7.05 -13.72 -6.08
N SER A 171 6.08 -13.70 -5.16
CA SER A 171 5.29 -14.90 -4.82
C SER A 171 3.87 -14.48 -4.44
N PRO A 172 2.86 -14.86 -5.25
CA PRO A 172 1.50 -14.34 -5.10
C PRO A 172 0.69 -14.92 -3.95
N CYS A 173 1.35 -15.57 -3.02
CA CYS A 173 0.73 -16.19 -1.86
C CYS A 173 1.24 -15.62 -0.53
N ARG A 174 2.20 -14.69 -0.54
CA ARG A 174 2.74 -14.10 0.69
C ARG A 174 2.21 -12.71 0.97
N TYR A 175 1.79 -12.47 2.20
CA TYR A 175 1.30 -11.18 2.64
C TYR A 175 1.60 -10.87 4.11
N ARG A 176 1.38 -9.60 4.44
CA ARG A 176 1.32 -9.08 5.80
C ARG A 176 0.15 -8.12 5.91
N THR A 177 -0.39 -7.97 7.10
CA THR A 177 -1.34 -6.90 7.39
C THR A 177 -0.96 -6.13 8.63
N LEU A 178 -1.22 -4.82 8.61
CA LEU A 178 -1.04 -3.94 9.76
C LEU A 178 -2.39 -3.31 10.12
N LEU A 179 -2.78 -3.43 11.38
CA LEU A 179 -3.99 -2.83 11.94
C LEU A 179 -3.61 -1.52 12.63
N HIS A 180 -4.18 -0.42 12.17
CA HIS A 180 -3.91 0.90 12.75
C HIS A 180 -4.70 1.11 14.04
N SER A 181 -3.96 1.40 15.12
CA SER A 181 -4.53 1.69 16.42
C SER A 181 -5.04 3.15 16.51
N GLN A 182 -5.97 3.41 17.43
CA GLN A 182 -6.42 4.75 17.78
C GLN A 182 -6.03 5.13 19.20
N LYS A 183 -5.79 6.42 19.43
CA LYS A 183 -5.52 6.94 20.77
C LYS A 183 -6.81 7.03 21.59
N CYS A 184 -6.76 6.49 22.80
CA CYS A 184 -7.80 6.63 23.80
C CYS A 184 -7.94 8.10 24.20
N ARG A 185 -9.16 8.63 24.14
CA ARG A 185 -9.47 10.03 24.50
C ARG A 185 -9.19 10.37 25.97
N ARG A 186 -9.19 9.37 26.86
CA ARG A 186 -9.01 9.57 28.31
C ARG A 186 -7.54 9.66 28.73
N CYS A 187 -6.69 8.80 28.18
CA CYS A 187 -5.27 8.72 28.59
C CYS A 187 -4.27 9.04 27.48
N ASN A 188 -4.75 9.33 26.26
CA ASN A 188 -3.95 9.64 25.07
C ASN A 188 -2.97 8.52 24.65
N ARG A 189 -3.20 7.27 25.08
CA ARG A 189 -2.42 6.09 24.69
C ARG A 189 -3.15 5.31 23.59
N TYR A 190 -2.39 4.65 22.73
CA TYR A 190 -2.94 3.74 21.71
C TYR A 190 -3.71 2.58 22.36
N ALA A 191 -4.87 2.26 21.80
CA ALA A 191 -5.72 1.16 22.23
C ALA A 191 -5.52 -0.07 21.36
N GLU A 192 -5.82 -1.24 21.91
CA GLU A 192 -5.75 -2.49 21.18
C GLU A 192 -6.93 -2.58 20.20
N PRO A 193 -6.70 -2.76 18.89
CA PRO A 193 -7.77 -3.01 17.93
C PRO A 193 -8.28 -4.44 18.09
N ASN A 194 -9.60 -4.59 18.28
CA ASN A 194 -10.30 -5.87 18.18
C ASN A 194 -11.08 -5.89 16.88
N VAL A 195 -10.76 -6.81 15.98
CA VAL A 195 -11.42 -6.90 14.67
C VAL A 195 -12.54 -7.93 14.68
N ASP A 196 -13.58 -7.68 13.91
CA ASP A 196 -14.48 -8.72 13.43
C ASP A 196 -13.68 -9.64 12.49
N VAL A 197 -13.39 -10.84 12.98
CA VAL A 197 -12.54 -11.84 12.33
C VAL A 197 -13.08 -12.23 10.95
N ASP A 198 -14.40 -12.39 10.83
CA ASP A 198 -15.05 -12.80 9.59
C ASP A 198 -15.02 -11.70 8.53
N ASN A 199 -15.23 -10.46 8.99
CA ASN A 199 -15.10 -9.26 8.18
C ASN A 199 -13.66 -9.07 7.69
N TYR A 200 -12.69 -9.18 8.60
CA TYR A 200 -11.26 -9.11 8.31
C TYR A 200 -10.86 -10.14 7.27
N ALA A 201 -11.15 -11.43 7.53
CA ALA A 201 -10.77 -12.52 6.63
C ALA A 201 -11.33 -12.30 5.23
N ARG A 202 -12.61 -11.92 5.11
CA ARG A 202 -13.26 -11.61 3.82
C ARG A 202 -12.60 -10.43 3.10
N LYS A 203 -12.20 -9.38 3.81
CA LYS A 203 -11.55 -8.19 3.21
C LYS A 203 -10.15 -8.52 2.70
N VAL A 204 -9.39 -9.33 3.44
CA VAL A 204 -8.06 -9.78 3.05
C VAL A 204 -8.14 -10.73 1.85
N THR A 205 -8.99 -11.77 1.90
CA THR A 205 -9.16 -12.70 0.76
C THR A 205 -9.67 -11.97 -0.48
N SER A 206 -10.65 -11.07 -0.34
CA SER A 206 -11.11 -10.27 -1.48
C SER A 206 -10.02 -9.37 -2.07
N ALA A 207 -9.06 -8.90 -1.28
CA ALA A 207 -7.93 -8.14 -1.80
C ALA A 207 -7.02 -9.02 -2.65
N PHE A 208 -6.79 -10.26 -2.23
CA PHE A 208 -6.07 -11.25 -3.02
C PHE A 208 -6.82 -11.68 -4.28
N ASP A 209 -8.14 -11.88 -4.21
CA ASP A 209 -8.93 -12.26 -5.38
C ASP A 209 -8.86 -11.19 -6.48
N LEU A 210 -8.92 -9.91 -6.08
CA LEU A 210 -8.71 -8.79 -6.99
C LEU A 210 -7.29 -8.77 -7.56
N TRP A 211 -6.28 -9.01 -6.71
CA TRP A 211 -4.89 -8.99 -7.16
C TRP A 211 -4.53 -10.16 -8.10
N LYS A 212 -5.08 -11.35 -7.84
CA LYS A 212 -4.93 -12.54 -8.69
C LYS A 212 -5.82 -12.51 -9.94
N GLY A 213 -6.66 -11.48 -10.11
CA GLY A 213 -7.60 -11.39 -11.22
C GLY A 213 -8.78 -12.38 -11.15
N LEU A 214 -8.98 -13.04 -10.00
CA LEU A 214 -10.12 -13.94 -9.75
C LEU A 214 -11.43 -13.17 -9.55
N ARG A 215 -11.33 -11.87 -9.22
CA ARG A 215 -12.45 -10.94 -9.11
C ARG A 215 -12.15 -9.65 -9.89
N LYS A 216 -13.16 -9.08 -10.54
CA LYS A 216 -13.08 -7.73 -11.12
C LYS A 216 -13.31 -6.67 -10.06
N ALA A 217 -12.64 -5.53 -10.17
CA ALA A 217 -12.96 -4.37 -9.33
C ALA A 217 -14.40 -3.93 -9.65
N GLU A 218 -15.31 -4.07 -8.69
CA GLU A 218 -16.63 -3.47 -8.80
C GLU A 218 -16.46 -1.96 -8.62
N TYR A 219 -16.68 -1.20 -9.69
CA TYR A 219 -16.79 0.24 -9.63
C TYR A 219 -18.13 0.55 -8.98
N GLN A 220 -18.13 0.98 -7.73
CA GLN A 220 -19.34 1.58 -7.15
C GLN A 220 -19.40 3.01 -7.67
N ASP A 221 -20.36 3.27 -8.56
CA ASP A 221 -20.69 4.63 -8.97
C ASP A 221 -20.99 5.44 -7.70
N PRO A 222 -20.31 6.58 -7.47
CA PRO A 222 -20.64 7.44 -6.35
C PRO A 222 -22.06 7.97 -6.52
N GLN A 223 -22.98 7.52 -5.66
CA GLN A 223 -24.31 8.13 -5.50
C GLN A 223 -24.22 9.43 -4.70
#